data_AF-A0A855G513-F1
#
_entry.id   AF-A0A855G513-F1
#
_cell.length_a   1.000
_cell.length_b   1.000
_cell.length_c   1.000
_cell.angle_alpha   90.00
_cell.angle_beta   90.00
_cell.angle_gamma   90.00
#
_symmetry.space_group_name_H-M   'P 1'
#
loop_
_entity.id
_entity.type
_entity.pdbx_description
1 polymer ?
#
loop_
_entity_poly.entity_id
_entity_poly.type
_entity_poly.pdbx_seq_one_letter_code
_entity_poly.pdbx_strand_id
1 'polypeptide(L)' 'MDICVNDEVIAFDGSTVADLVQYLKLEAPFAVAVNTSFVARNQYSTYYLQSQDKVDIVSPVVGG' A
#
# COMPACT_ATOMS: atom_id res chain seq x y z
N MET A 1 -2.04 -13.43 3.88
CA MET A 1 -0.94 -12.99 4.77
C MET A 1 -1.42 -11.85 5.63
N ASP A 2 -0.92 -11.73 6.84
CA ASP A 2 -1.29 -10.61 7.72
C ASP A 2 -0.36 -9.44 7.45
N ILE A 3 -0.90 -8.28 7.11
CA ILE A 3 -0.14 -7.03 6.91
C ILE A 3 -0.78 -5.91 7.73
N CYS A 4 0.00 -4.89 8.06
CA CYS A 4 -0.48 -3.71 8.76
C CYS A 4 -0.65 -2.56 7.75
N VAL A 5 -1.86 -2.07 7.54
CA VAL A 5 -2.17 -0.94 6.66
C VAL A 5 -2.64 0.22 7.51
N ASN A 6 -1.93 1.35 7.52
CA ASN A 6 -2.27 2.53 8.32
C ASN A 6 -2.64 2.19 9.79
N ASP A 7 -1.79 1.42 10.45
CA ASP A 7 -1.97 0.91 11.83
C ASP A 7 -3.07 -0.16 12.05
N GLU A 8 -3.77 -0.60 10.99
CA GLU A 8 -4.76 -1.68 11.04
C GLU A 8 -4.20 -2.98 10.46
N VAL A 9 -4.24 -4.08 11.22
CA VAL A 9 -3.83 -5.40 10.73
C VAL A 9 -4.97 -6.06 9.98
N ILE A 10 -4.73 -6.41 8.71
CA ILE A 10 -5.69 -7.08 7.84
C ILE A 10 -5.15 -8.42 7.34
N ALA A 11 -6.06 -9.38 7.13
CA ALA A 11 -5.78 -10.57 6.34
C ALA A 11 -5.89 -10.22 4.85
N PHE A 12 -4.81 -10.41 4.11
CA PHE A 12 -4.68 -10.02 2.70
C PHE A 12 -4.19 -11.17 1.83
N ASP A 13 -4.96 -11.53 0.80
CA ASP A 13 -4.67 -12.69 -0.07
C ASP A 13 -3.97 -12.33 -1.40
N GLY A 14 -3.74 -11.04 -1.66
CA GLY A 14 -2.96 -10.60 -2.83
C GLY A 14 -1.45 -10.72 -2.61
N SER A 15 -0.65 -10.41 -3.63
CA SER A 15 0.81 -10.56 -3.57
C SER A 15 1.57 -9.25 -3.73
N THR A 16 1.00 -8.27 -4.43
CA THR A 16 1.69 -7.03 -4.79
C THR A 16 1.01 -5.80 -4.21
N VAL A 17 1.70 -4.66 -4.24
CA VAL A 17 1.10 -3.37 -3.88
C VAL A 17 -0.09 -3.04 -4.80
N ALA A 18 -0.04 -3.42 -6.08
CA ALA A 18 -1.17 -3.25 -7.00
C ALA A 18 -2.41 -4.04 -6.55
N ASP A 19 -2.21 -5.29 -6.11
CA ASP A 19 -3.31 -6.13 -5.59
C ASP A 19 -3.90 -5.50 -4.32
N LEU A 20 -3.05 -4.94 -3.44
CA LEU A 20 -3.51 -4.28 -2.22
C LEU A 20 -4.35 -3.04 -2.54
N VAL A 21 -3.90 -2.23 -3.49
CA VAL A 21 -4.66 -1.07 -3.99
C VAL A 21 -6.04 -1.47 -4.51
N GLN A 22 -6.12 -2.58 -5.27
CA GLN A 22 -7.37 -3.08 -5.79
C GLN A 22 -8.28 -3.65 -4.70
N TYR A 23 -7.71 -4.39 -3.75
CA TYR A 23 -8.41 -4.98 -2.61
C TYR A 23 -9.06 -3.90 -1.72
N LEU A 24 -8.32 -2.83 -1.45
CA LEU A 24 -8.78 -1.68 -0.67
C LEU A 24 -9.64 -0.69 -1.47
N LYS A 25 -9.79 -0.91 -2.79
CA LYS A 25 -10.53 -0.05 -3.72
C LYS A 25 -10.09 1.43 -3.65
N LEU A 26 -8.79 1.66 -3.56
CA LEU A 26 -8.26 3.02 -3.40
C LEU A 26 -8.38 3.82 -4.70
N GLU A 27 -8.85 5.06 -4.56
CA GLU A 27 -8.93 6.02 -5.66
C GLU A 27 -7.82 7.05 -5.56
N ALA A 28 -7.17 7.34 -6.69
CA ALA A 28 -6.12 8.35 -6.76
C ALA A 28 -6.66 9.77 -6.48
N PRO A 29 -5.83 10.68 -5.93
CA PRO A 29 -4.41 10.54 -5.68
C PRO A 29 -4.08 9.96 -4.29
N PHE A 30 -3.09 9.09 -4.24
CA PHE A 30 -2.48 8.59 -3.01
C PHE A 30 -1.03 8.18 -3.29
N ALA A 31 -0.25 8.04 -2.22
CA ALA A 31 1.09 7.48 -2.20
C ALA A 31 1.13 6.27 -1.26
N VAL A 32 1.99 5.30 -1.58
CA VAL A 32 2.21 4.11 -0.76
C VAL A 32 3.66 4.07 -0.31
N ALA A 33 3.89 3.82 0.96
CA ALA A 33 5.17 3.39 1.49
C ALA A 33 5.03 2.01 2.13
N VAL A 34 6.03 1.15 1.93
CA VAL A 34 6.13 -0.16 2.58
C VAL A 34 7.35 -0.14 3.48
N ASN A 35 7.18 -0.41 4.76
CA ASN A 35 8.22 -0.37 5.79
C ASN A 35 9.04 0.93 5.70
N THR A 36 8.35 2.07 5.77
CA THR A 36 8.89 3.44 5.65
C THR A 36 9.59 3.79 4.32
N SER A 37 9.58 2.88 3.34
CA SER A 37 10.18 3.08 2.02
C SER A 37 9.10 3.36 0.98
N PHE A 38 9.19 4.52 0.32
CA PHE A 38 8.26 4.89 -0.74
C PHE A 38 8.31 3.90 -1.91
N VAL A 39 7.14 3.47 -2.38
CA VAL A 39 6.99 2.63 -3.57
C VAL A 39 6.45 3.50 -4.70
N ALA A 40 7.18 3.60 -5.81
CA ALA A 40 6.72 4.38 -6.95
C ALA A 40 5.53 3.69 -7.65
N ARG A 41 4.59 4.47 -8.20
CA ARG A 41 3.37 3.91 -8.85
C ARG A 41 3.67 2.89 -9.96
N ASN A 42 4.74 3.10 -10.73
CA ASN A 42 5.17 2.17 -11.78
C ASN A 42 5.74 0.84 -11.23
N GLN A 43 6.05 0.77 -9.93
CA GLN A 43 6.54 -0.44 -9.26
C GLN A 43 5.42 -1.22 -8.57
N TYR A 44 4.18 -0.69 -8.49
CA TYR A 44 3.11 -1.34 -7.73
C TYR A 44 2.85 -2.78 -8.15
N SER A 45 2.90 -3.06 -9.45
CA SER A 45 2.67 -4.42 -9.99
C SER A 45 3.87 -5.37 -9.81
N THR A 46 5.04 -4.86 -9.41
CA THR A 46 6.28 -5.65 -9.26
C THR A 46 6.81 -5.67 -7.83
N TYR A 47 6.27 -4.80 -6.96
CA TYR A 47 6.62 -4.77 -5.55
C TYR A 47 5.77 -5.78 -4.79
N TYR A 48 6.38 -6.89 -4.39
CA TYR A 48 5.72 -7.95 -3.63
C TYR A 48 5.66 -7.58 -2.15
N LEU A 49 4.46 -7.68 -1.57
CA LEU A 49 4.24 -7.57 -0.14
C LEU A 49 4.57 -8.89 0.55
N GLN A 50 5.06 -8.81 1.77
CA GLN A 50 5.34 -9.93 2.65
C GLN A 50 4.47 -9.86 3.90
N SER A 51 4.31 -11.00 4.57
CA SER A 51 3.62 -11.00 5.85
C SER A 51 4.34 -10.09 6.85
N GLN A 52 3.57 -9.38 7.66
CA GLN A 52 3.99 -8.40 8.66
C GLN A 52 4.53 -7.08 8.10
N ASP A 53 4.48 -6.88 6.77
CA ASP A 53 4.79 -5.58 6.19
C ASP A 53 3.86 -4.49 6.75
N LYS A 54 4.44 -3.32 6.97
CA LYS A 54 3.72 -2.09 7.30
C LYS A 54 3.54 -1.27 6.04
N VAL A 55 2.30 -0.97 5.68
CA VAL A 55 1.94 -0.21 4.50
C VAL A 55 1.28 1.09 4.94
N ASP A 56 1.93 2.21 4.63
CA ASP A 56 1.37 3.54 4.86
C ASP A 56 0.78 4.07 3.56
N ILE A 57 -0.52 4.35 3.57
CA ILE A 57 -1.23 4.93 2.43
C ILE A 57 -1.66 6.33 2.81
N VAL A 58 -1.23 7.32 2.03
CA VAL A 58 -1.49 8.73 2.31
C VAL A 58 -2.02 9.44 1.08
N SER A 59 -3.05 10.26 1.27
CA SER A 59 -3.49 11.19 0.24
C SER A 59 -2.59 12.43 0.27
N PRO A 60 -2.14 12.95 -0.89
CA PRO A 60 -1.35 14.17 -0.90
C PRO A 60 -2.18 15.34 -0.36
N VAL A 61 -1.56 16.13 0.52
CA VAL A 61 -2.12 17.41 0.95
C VAL A 61 -1.77 18.43 -0.13
N VAL A 62 -2.73 18.75 -1.00
CA VAL A 62 -2.58 19.89 -1.93
C VAL A 62 -2.72 21.18 -1.13
N GLY A 63 -1.59 21.77 -0.75
CA GLY A 63 -1.53 23.17 -0.30
C GLY A 63 -1.66 24.10 -1.51
N GLY A 64 -2.55 25.08 -1.42
CA GLY A 64 -2.63 26.20 -2.36
C GLY A 64 -1.57 27.25 -2.07
#